data_AF-A0A814W947-F1
#
_entry.id   AF-A0A814W947-F1
#
_cell.length_a   1.000
_cell.length_b   1.000
_cell.length_c   1.000
_cell.angle_alpha   90.00
_cell.angle_beta   90.00
_cell.angle_gamma   90.00
#
_symmetry.space_group_name_H-M   'P 1'
#
loop_
_entity.id
_entity.type
_entity.pdbx_description
1 polymer ?
#
loop_
_entity_poly.entity_id
_entity_poly.type
_entity_poly.pdbx_seq_one_letter_code
_entity_poly.pdbx_strand_id
1 'polypeptide(L)'
;MSLFKAREWWSCQVGSGEQFDYGCLKVGSFNEESNNKIVVGSHSGILRIYSPSSSEPDSITSNHATDLLLEKNLGMPIVQIEIGKFISTSTVNQIAVLFSHKLSVYDYNEQSGMTEQGRQIDLELNYEHNLNRPTFNMCKGHFGSGGRGNKDSSNHEYICVQTLDGVLFVFEYERQSMVKSLPNTYLPGPLCYLSRSDAFLTVSSNYHLECYK
;
A
#
# COMPACT_ATOMS: atom_id res chain seq x y z
N MET A 1 22.79 -7.09 31.29
CA MET A 1 22.72 -5.73 30.72
C MET A 1 22.17 -5.84 29.31
N SER A 2 20.96 -5.36 29.06
CA SER A 2 20.43 -5.30 27.69
C SER A 2 21.02 -4.06 27.01
N LEU A 3 21.87 -4.28 26.01
CA LEU A 3 22.69 -3.25 25.35
C LEU A 3 21.86 -2.33 24.42
N PHE A 4 20.62 -2.71 24.10
CA PHE A 4 19.72 -1.92 23.27
C PHE A 4 18.34 -1.85 23.93
N LYS A 5 17.93 -0.64 24.31
CA LYS A 5 16.54 -0.34 24.66
C LYS A 5 15.93 0.43 23.50
N ALA A 6 14.75 0.02 23.05
CA ALA A 6 13.96 0.83 22.14
C ALA A 6 13.71 2.19 22.82
N ARG A 7 14.18 3.27 22.19
CA ARG A 7 13.86 4.63 22.59
C ARG A 7 12.67 5.05 21.75
N GLU A 8 11.55 5.27 22.42
CA GLU A 8 10.35 5.78 21.80
C GLU A 8 10.60 7.22 21.34
N TRP A 9 10.44 7.47 20.05
CA TRP A 9 10.55 8.81 19.46
C TRP A 9 9.18 9.38 19.09
N TRP A 10 8.24 8.51 18.73
CA TRP A 10 6.86 8.86 18.41
C TRP A 10 5.97 7.63 18.58
N SER A 11 4.77 7.84 19.10
CA SER A 11 3.70 6.85 19.10
C SER A 11 2.35 7.54 19.08
N CYS A 12 1.33 6.82 18.63
CA CYS A 12 -0.05 7.21 18.77
C CYS A 12 -0.94 5.98 18.87
N GLN A 13 -2.09 6.11 19.53
CA GLN A 13 -3.11 5.08 19.51
C GLN A 13 -3.94 5.23 18.23
N VAL A 14 -3.97 4.18 17.41
CA VAL A 14 -4.73 4.16 16.16
C VAL A 14 -6.11 3.56 16.39
N GLY A 15 -7.15 4.39 16.28
CA GLY A 15 -8.53 3.93 16.37
C GLY A 15 -8.97 3.43 17.74
N SER A 16 -10.20 2.91 17.80
CA SER A 16 -10.78 2.32 19.01
C SER A 16 -11.47 1.01 18.68
N GLY A 17 -10.91 -0.12 19.15
CA GLY A 17 -11.43 -1.46 18.84
C GLY A 17 -11.23 -1.91 17.38
N GLU A 18 -10.35 -1.24 16.65
CA GLU A 18 -10.02 -1.55 15.26
C GLU A 18 -9.04 -2.73 15.16
N GLN A 19 -9.05 -3.42 14.02
CA GLN A 19 -8.18 -4.57 13.73
C GLN A 19 -7.26 -4.27 12.55
N PHE A 20 -6.05 -4.81 12.62
CA PHE A 20 -4.97 -4.61 11.65
C PHE A 20 -4.23 -5.92 11.41
N ASP A 21 -3.61 -6.03 10.24
CA ASP A 21 -2.74 -7.15 9.85
C ASP A 21 -1.46 -6.62 9.16
N TYR A 22 -0.57 -7.50 8.71
CA TYR A 22 0.73 -7.14 8.11
C TYR A 22 0.61 -6.19 6.91
N GLY A 23 -0.47 -6.29 6.12
CA GLY A 23 -0.71 -5.44 4.94
C GLY A 23 -1.23 -4.04 5.26
N CYS A 24 -1.59 -3.77 6.52
CA CYS A 24 -2.28 -2.55 6.94
C CYS A 24 -1.37 -1.34 7.15
N LEU A 25 -0.05 -1.52 7.14
CA LEU A 25 0.94 -0.46 7.40
C LEU A 25 1.85 -0.29 6.19
N LYS A 26 1.92 0.94 5.65
CA LYS A 26 2.88 1.29 4.61
C LYS A 26 3.55 2.62 4.89
N VAL A 27 4.82 2.72 4.50
CA VAL A 27 5.58 3.96 4.55
C VAL A 27 6.05 4.28 3.14
N GLY A 28 5.85 5.51 2.71
CA GLY A 28 6.28 5.97 1.40
C GLY A 28 6.16 7.48 1.23
N SER A 29 6.88 8.01 0.26
CA SER A 29 6.75 9.39 -0.20
C SER A 29 5.75 9.47 -1.35
N PHE A 30 5.01 10.58 -1.45
CA PHE A 30 4.08 10.81 -2.55
C PHE A 30 4.74 11.58 -3.69
N ASN A 31 5.63 12.51 -3.33
CA ASN A 31 6.46 13.29 -4.25
C ASN A 31 7.95 13.10 -3.89
N GLU A 32 8.85 13.31 -4.84
CA GLU A 32 10.31 13.17 -4.63
C GLU A 32 10.86 14.09 -3.53
N GLU A 33 10.25 15.27 -3.36
CA GLU A 33 10.63 16.26 -2.35
C GLU A 33 9.89 16.06 -1.02
N SER A 34 8.89 15.17 -0.97
CA SER A 34 8.07 14.98 0.23
C SER A 34 8.72 13.97 1.18
N ASN A 35 8.70 14.30 2.46
CA ASN A 35 9.04 13.34 3.52
C ASN A 35 8.13 12.11 3.44
N ASN A 36 8.66 10.96 3.85
CA ASN A 36 7.89 9.74 3.98
C ASN A 36 6.73 9.96 4.95
N LYS A 37 5.55 9.53 4.53
CA LYS A 37 4.34 9.51 5.35
C LYS A 37 4.04 8.08 5.77
N ILE A 38 3.41 7.93 6.92
CA ILE A 38 2.94 6.63 7.43
C ILE A 38 1.47 6.50 7.05
N VAL A 39 1.13 5.46 6.31
CA VAL A 39 -0.25 5.15 5.91
C VAL A 39 -0.69 3.91 6.67
N VAL A 40 -1.82 4.02 7.36
CA VAL A 40 -2.41 2.92 8.14
C VAL A 40 -3.85 2.70 7.69
N GLY A 41 -4.18 1.46 7.34
CA GLY A 41 -5.52 1.04 6.97
C GLY A 41 -6.07 0.05 7.97
N SER A 42 -7.31 0.23 8.37
CA SER A 42 -7.99 -0.65 9.31
C SER A 42 -8.96 -1.60 8.60
N HIS A 43 -9.19 -2.78 9.18
CA HIS A 43 -10.27 -3.67 8.76
C HIS A 43 -11.67 -3.08 9.01
N SER A 44 -11.79 -2.00 9.79
CA SER A 44 -13.01 -1.21 9.89
C SER A 44 -13.24 -0.27 8.68
N GLY A 45 -12.28 -0.20 7.76
CA GLY A 45 -12.35 0.60 6.53
C GLY A 45 -11.87 2.04 6.68
N ILE A 46 -11.19 2.36 7.77
CA ILE A 46 -10.65 3.69 8.01
C ILE A 46 -9.18 3.72 7.56
N LEU A 47 -8.87 4.65 6.66
CA LEU A 47 -7.52 4.94 6.18
C LEU A 47 -7.01 6.22 6.86
N ARG A 48 -5.80 6.16 7.42
CA ARG A 48 -5.14 7.27 8.12
C ARG A 48 -3.76 7.53 7.53
N ILE A 49 -3.41 8.79 7.41
CA ILE A 49 -2.07 9.22 6.98
C ILE A 49 -1.47 10.06 8.10
N TYR A 50 -0.27 9.71 8.52
CA TYR A 50 0.49 10.44 9.53
C TYR A 50 1.78 11.01 8.93
N SER A 51 2.17 12.18 9.42
CA SER A 51 3.50 12.75 9.23
C SER A 51 4.05 13.14 10.59
N PRO A 52 4.74 12.22 11.29
CA PRO A 52 5.30 12.50 12.60
C PRO A 52 6.21 13.74 12.55
N SER A 53 5.84 14.77 13.30
CA SER A 53 6.68 15.94 13.50
C SER A 53 7.48 15.77 14.80
N SER A 54 8.77 16.11 14.77
CA SER A 54 9.63 16.02 15.95
C SER A 54 9.20 17.06 16.97
N SER A 55 8.30 16.71 17.89
CA SER A 55 8.20 17.43 19.16
C SER A 55 9.17 16.79 20.14
N GLU A 56 9.96 17.61 20.83
CA GLU A 56 10.84 17.08 21.88
C GLU A 56 10.00 16.31 22.92
N PRO A 57 10.53 15.20 23.45
CA PRO A 57 9.79 14.29 24.34
C PRO A 57 9.28 14.94 25.64
N ASP A 58 9.78 16.13 25.98
CA ASP A 58 9.45 16.86 27.21
C ASP A 58 8.43 17.98 27.02
N SER A 59 7.90 18.20 25.81
CA SER A 59 6.82 19.16 25.63
C SER A 59 5.48 18.49 25.95
N ILE A 60 4.85 18.94 27.04
CA ILE A 60 3.48 18.59 27.51
C ILE A 60 2.39 18.93 26.45
N THR A 61 2.81 19.37 25.26
CA THR A 61 2.01 19.85 24.14
C THR A 61 2.41 19.18 22.82
N SER A 62 2.87 17.92 22.83
CA SER A 62 2.95 17.13 21.59
C SER A 62 1.53 16.92 21.06
N ASN A 63 1.06 17.86 20.24
CA ASN A 63 -0.25 17.80 19.60
C ASN A 63 -0.24 16.66 18.57
N HIS A 64 -0.49 15.43 19.02
CA HIS A 64 -0.67 14.27 18.12
C HIS A 64 -1.74 14.52 17.05
N ALA A 65 -2.65 15.48 17.28
CA ALA A 65 -3.65 15.93 16.33
C ALA A 65 -3.07 16.57 15.06
N THR A 66 -1.88 17.20 15.11
CA THR A 66 -1.24 17.78 13.92
C THR A 66 -0.45 16.74 13.12
N ASP A 67 -0.07 15.63 13.75
CA ASP A 67 0.63 14.54 13.06
C ASP A 67 -0.31 13.71 12.19
N LEU A 68 -1.61 13.64 12.55
CA LEU A 68 -2.65 13.04 11.72
C LEU A 68 -3.03 14.00 10.59
N LEU A 69 -2.58 13.68 9.39
CA LEU A 69 -2.79 14.50 8.20
C LEU A 69 -4.16 14.27 7.56
N LEU A 70 -4.63 13.03 7.59
CA LEU A 70 -5.90 12.63 6.98
C LEU A 70 -6.46 11.43 7.71
N GLU A 71 -7.77 11.45 7.95
CA GLU A 71 -8.57 10.28 8.31
C GLU A 71 -9.77 10.20 7.36
N LYS A 72 -9.88 9.10 6.63
CA LYS A 72 -10.96 8.89 5.66
C LYS A 72 -11.57 7.50 5.83
N ASN A 73 -12.88 7.45 6.04
CA ASN A 73 -13.62 6.20 6.06
C ASN A 73 -13.99 5.79 4.63
N LEU A 74 -13.43 4.68 4.16
CA LEU A 74 -13.67 4.10 2.83
C LEU A 74 -14.84 3.09 2.83
N GLY A 75 -15.41 2.78 4.00
CA GLY A 75 -16.62 1.99 4.16
C GLY A 75 -16.46 0.47 3.97
N MET A 76 -15.26 -0.03 3.68
CA MET A 76 -14.97 -1.45 3.46
C MET A 76 -13.66 -1.87 4.13
N PRO A 77 -13.54 -3.13 4.60
CA PRO A 77 -12.31 -3.60 5.23
C PRO A 77 -11.09 -3.49 4.33
N ILE A 78 -10.06 -2.78 4.81
CA ILE A 78 -8.77 -2.65 4.12
C ILE A 78 -7.94 -3.89 4.44
N VAL A 79 -7.58 -4.63 3.40
CA VAL A 79 -6.77 -5.86 3.47
C VAL A 79 -5.28 -5.51 3.37
N GLN A 80 -4.92 -4.68 2.40
CA GLN A 80 -3.52 -4.29 2.18
C GLN A 80 -3.42 -2.89 1.55
N ILE A 81 -2.35 -2.17 1.87
CA ILE A 81 -1.99 -0.88 1.27
C ILE A 81 -0.65 -0.98 0.57
N GLU A 82 -0.56 -0.40 -0.62
CA GLU A 82 0.68 -0.21 -1.34
C GLU A 82 0.82 1.24 -1.83
N ILE A 83 2.06 1.72 -1.94
CA ILE A 83 2.39 3.06 -2.44
C ILE A 83 3.32 2.88 -3.65
N GLY A 84 2.98 3.51 -4.78
CA GLY A 84 3.71 3.34 -6.03
C GLY A 84 3.12 4.13 -7.18
N LYS A 85 3.80 4.11 -8.34
CA LYS A 85 3.33 4.80 -9.55
C LYS A 85 2.35 3.91 -10.31
N PHE A 86 1.07 4.00 -9.97
CA PHE A 86 0.00 3.14 -10.47
C PHE A 86 -0.86 3.80 -11.55
N ILE A 87 -0.44 4.94 -12.09
CA ILE A 87 -1.10 5.65 -13.17
C ILE A 87 -0.07 5.94 -14.27
N SER A 88 -0.39 5.59 -15.52
CA SER A 88 0.54 5.65 -16.66
C SER A 88 1.10 7.03 -17.01
N THR A 89 0.40 8.09 -16.63
CA THR A 89 0.76 9.49 -16.90
C THR A 89 1.35 10.20 -15.70
N SER A 90 1.36 9.56 -14.53
CA SER A 90 1.68 10.22 -13.26
C SER A 90 3.15 10.09 -12.91
N THR A 91 3.76 11.19 -12.49
CA THR A 91 5.13 11.18 -11.99
C THR A 91 5.20 10.97 -10.47
N VAL A 92 4.07 11.11 -9.78
CA VAL A 92 3.93 11.01 -8.32
C VAL A 92 3.42 9.62 -7.93
N ASN A 93 3.63 9.22 -6.68
CA ASN A 93 3.12 7.94 -6.17
C ASN A 93 1.65 8.09 -5.75
N GLN A 94 0.88 7.03 -5.99
CA GLN A 94 -0.50 6.84 -5.56
C GLN A 94 -0.58 5.89 -4.37
N ILE A 95 -1.76 5.84 -3.74
CA ILE A 95 -2.11 4.84 -2.75
C ILE A 95 -3.01 3.80 -3.40
N ALA A 96 -2.55 2.56 -3.49
CA ALA A 96 -3.39 1.42 -3.80
C ALA A 96 -3.94 0.82 -2.50
N VAL A 97 -5.27 0.70 -2.43
CA VAL A 97 -5.98 0.09 -1.30
C VAL A 97 -6.70 -1.16 -1.81
N LEU A 98 -6.31 -2.30 -1.24
CA LEU A 98 -6.96 -3.58 -1.49
C LEU A 98 -8.06 -3.79 -0.45
N PHE A 99 -9.27 -4.01 -0.91
CA PHE A 99 -10.43 -4.44 -0.14
C PHE A 99 -10.78 -5.88 -0.47
N SER A 100 -11.71 -6.47 0.29
CA SER A 100 -12.12 -7.87 0.12
C SER A 100 -12.58 -8.23 -1.30
N HIS A 101 -13.19 -7.32 -2.07
CA HIS A 101 -13.66 -7.58 -3.45
C HIS A 101 -13.34 -6.43 -4.41
N LYS A 102 -12.40 -5.57 -4.04
CA LYS A 102 -12.12 -4.36 -4.81
C LYS A 102 -10.67 -3.93 -4.64
N LEU A 103 -10.06 -3.43 -5.70
CA LEU A 103 -8.81 -2.68 -5.65
C LEU A 103 -9.13 -1.24 -6.06
N SER A 104 -8.77 -0.27 -5.24
CA SER A 104 -8.95 1.16 -5.55
C SER A 104 -7.63 1.88 -5.47
N VAL A 105 -7.39 2.77 -6.43
CA VAL A 105 -6.19 3.60 -6.48
C VAL A 105 -6.58 5.06 -6.26
N TYR A 106 -5.94 5.68 -5.28
CA TYR A 106 -6.21 7.04 -4.85
C TYR A 106 -5.02 7.95 -5.10
N ASP A 107 -5.30 9.17 -5.56
CA ASP A 107 -4.33 10.25 -5.61
C ASP A 107 -4.31 10.99 -4.27
N TYR A 108 -3.10 11.21 -3.77
CA TYR A 108 -2.86 12.02 -2.58
C TYR A 108 -2.70 13.49 -3.01
N ASN A 109 -3.71 14.30 -2.74
CA ASN A 109 -3.73 15.72 -3.07
C ASN A 109 -3.49 16.54 -1.81
N GLU A 110 -2.45 17.37 -1.85
CA GLU A 110 -2.09 18.25 -0.76
C GLU A 110 -2.12 19.70 -1.24
N GLN A 111 -3.06 20.47 -0.71
CA GLN A 111 -3.18 21.89 -0.98
C GLN A 111 -2.61 22.68 0.20
N SER A 112 -1.53 23.42 -0.07
CA SER A 112 -0.90 24.30 0.91
C SER A 112 -1.75 25.56 1.11
N GLY A 113 -2.45 25.67 2.24
CA GLY A 113 -3.06 26.93 2.66
C GLY A 113 -2.01 27.98 3.07
N MET A 114 -2.41 29.25 3.16
CA MET A 114 -1.51 30.36 3.55
C MET A 114 -1.01 30.31 5.00
N THR A 115 -1.50 29.38 5.83
CA THR A 115 -1.09 29.16 7.23
C THR A 115 -0.93 27.66 7.49
N GLU A 116 -0.13 27.26 8.48
CA GLU A 116 0.09 25.82 8.81
C GLU A 116 -1.22 25.10 9.21
N GLN A 117 -2.23 25.82 9.70
CA GLN A 117 -3.57 25.28 10.01
C GLN A 117 -4.49 25.16 8.78
N GLY A 118 -4.05 25.61 7.60
CA GLY A 118 -4.82 25.59 6.36
C GLY A 118 -4.42 24.51 5.36
N ARG A 119 -3.56 23.55 5.75
CA ARG A 119 -3.17 22.44 4.87
C ARG A 119 -4.35 21.49 4.70
N GLN A 120 -4.97 21.51 3.53
CA GLN A 120 -6.05 20.60 3.20
C GLN A 120 -5.48 19.43 2.42
N ILE A 121 -5.67 18.23 2.96
CA ILE A 121 -5.29 16.98 2.31
C ILE A 121 -6.57 16.26 1.94
N ASP A 122 -6.63 15.77 0.71
CA ASP A 122 -7.70 14.92 0.25
C ASP A 122 -7.15 13.70 -0.50
N LEU A 123 -7.95 12.64 -0.53
CA LEU A 123 -7.71 11.46 -1.33
C LEU A 123 -8.79 11.37 -2.41
N GLU A 124 -8.38 11.60 -3.65
CA GLU A 124 -9.28 11.49 -4.79
C GLU A 124 -9.20 10.07 -5.37
N LEU A 125 -10.35 9.43 -5.60
CA LEU A 125 -10.39 8.13 -6.24
C LEU A 125 -10.09 8.31 -7.73
N ASN A 126 -9.02 7.69 -8.21
CA ASN A 126 -8.66 7.74 -9.63
C ASN A 126 -9.40 6.65 -10.42
N TYR A 127 -9.15 5.39 -10.05
CA TYR A 127 -9.85 4.24 -10.63
C TYR A 127 -10.06 3.12 -9.61
N GLU A 128 -10.96 2.21 -9.96
CA GLU A 128 -11.20 1.01 -9.18
C GLU A 128 -11.42 -0.22 -10.07
N HIS A 129 -11.00 -1.37 -9.56
CA HIS A 129 -11.21 -2.69 -10.13
C HIS A 129 -12.08 -3.50 -9.19
N ASN A 130 -13.27 -3.85 -9.64
CA ASN A 130 -14.14 -4.77 -8.91
C ASN A 130 -13.70 -6.21 -9.19
N LEU A 131 -13.39 -6.96 -8.12
CA LEU A 131 -13.01 -8.36 -8.20
C LEU A 131 -14.22 -9.23 -7.89
N ASN A 132 -14.43 -10.27 -8.71
CA ASN A 132 -15.49 -11.25 -8.53
C ASN A 132 -15.15 -12.35 -7.50
N ARG A 133 -14.02 -12.22 -6.80
CA ARG A 133 -13.48 -13.19 -5.86
C ARG A 133 -12.90 -12.46 -4.64
N PRO A 134 -12.95 -13.08 -3.45
CA PRO A 134 -12.39 -12.48 -2.26
C PRO A 134 -10.85 -12.42 -2.35
N THR A 135 -10.29 -11.26 -2.04
CA THR A 135 -8.85 -10.98 -2.10
C THR A 135 -8.14 -11.47 -0.84
N PHE A 136 -6.85 -11.78 -0.97
CA PHE A 136 -5.99 -12.17 0.15
C PHE A 136 -4.85 -11.18 0.37
N ASN A 137 -4.08 -10.89 -0.68
CA ASN A 137 -2.98 -9.94 -0.64
C ASN A 137 -2.71 -9.37 -2.05
N MET A 138 -1.76 -8.46 -2.15
CA MET A 138 -1.23 -7.99 -3.41
C MET A 138 0.28 -7.77 -3.36
N CYS A 139 0.91 -7.75 -4.52
CA CYS A 139 2.27 -7.25 -4.69
C CYS A 139 2.32 -6.28 -5.87
N LYS A 140 3.35 -5.42 -5.89
CA LYS A 140 3.58 -4.48 -6.97
C LYS A 140 4.95 -4.67 -7.62
N GLY A 141 5.09 -4.18 -8.84
CA GLY A 141 6.38 -4.07 -9.50
C GLY A 141 6.28 -3.83 -11.00
N HIS A 142 7.44 -3.74 -11.63
CA HIS A 142 7.57 -3.52 -13.06
C HIS A 142 7.48 -4.87 -13.81
N PHE A 143 6.30 -5.46 -13.86
CA PHE A 143 6.09 -6.77 -14.50
C PHE A 143 6.41 -6.69 -16.00
N GLY A 144 7.04 -7.71 -16.58
CA GLY A 144 7.39 -7.75 -18.00
C GLY A 144 8.66 -6.98 -18.37
N SER A 145 9.27 -6.24 -17.44
CA SER A 145 10.48 -5.42 -17.72
C SER A 145 11.80 -6.21 -17.68
N GLY A 146 11.74 -7.54 -17.50
CA GLY A 146 12.83 -8.41 -17.11
C GLY A 146 14.19 -8.15 -17.73
N GLY A 147 15.08 -7.48 -16.98
CA GLY A 147 16.54 -7.43 -17.15
C GLY A 147 17.11 -6.87 -18.46
N ARG A 148 16.30 -6.75 -19.52
CA ARG A 148 16.68 -6.23 -20.83
C ARG A 148 16.11 -4.85 -20.99
N GLY A 149 16.66 -3.92 -20.21
CA GLY A 149 16.65 -2.47 -20.43
C GLY A 149 15.53 -1.94 -21.32
N ASN A 150 14.26 -2.25 -21.01
CA ASN A 150 13.19 -1.50 -21.59
C ASN A 150 13.23 -0.18 -20.84
N LYS A 151 13.89 0.79 -21.48
CA LYS A 151 14.03 2.19 -21.08
C LYS A 151 12.65 2.87 -21.12
N ASP A 152 11.65 2.26 -20.53
CA ASP A 152 10.51 3.04 -20.11
C ASP A 152 11.02 3.84 -18.90
N SER A 153 11.45 5.06 -19.17
CA SER A 153 12.04 6.01 -18.23
C SER A 153 11.07 6.44 -17.11
N SER A 154 9.95 5.75 -17.00
CA SER A 154 8.75 6.20 -16.36
C SER A 154 8.49 5.53 -15.00
N ASN A 155 9.28 4.51 -14.61
CA ASN A 155 9.30 3.88 -13.27
C ASN A 155 7.88 3.55 -12.75
N HIS A 156 7.00 3.12 -13.66
CA HIS A 156 5.62 2.79 -13.37
C HIS A 156 5.49 1.34 -12.91
N GLU A 157 4.66 1.13 -11.89
CA GLU A 157 4.46 -0.16 -11.26
C GLU A 157 3.06 -0.69 -11.57
N TYR A 158 2.98 -2.01 -11.77
CA TYR A 158 1.74 -2.75 -11.93
C TYR A 158 1.41 -3.47 -10.62
N ILE A 159 0.15 -3.88 -10.48
CA ILE A 159 -0.35 -4.54 -9.28
C ILE A 159 -0.80 -5.95 -9.63
N CYS A 160 -0.36 -6.92 -8.83
CA CYS A 160 -0.85 -8.29 -8.87
C CYS A 160 -1.60 -8.58 -7.58
N VAL A 161 -2.87 -8.95 -7.68
CA VAL A 161 -3.73 -9.32 -6.55
C VAL A 161 -3.87 -10.83 -6.50
N GLN A 162 -3.59 -11.42 -5.34
CA GLN A 162 -3.91 -12.82 -5.05
C GLN A 162 -5.26 -12.90 -4.35
N THR A 163 -6.09 -13.83 -4.79
CA THR A 163 -7.37 -14.16 -4.15
C THR A 163 -7.26 -15.34 -3.21
N LEU A 164 -8.26 -15.51 -2.34
CA LEU A 164 -8.28 -16.60 -1.35
C LEU A 164 -8.27 -18.00 -2.00
N ASP A 165 -8.81 -18.13 -3.22
CA ASP A 165 -8.83 -19.37 -3.99
C ASP A 165 -7.61 -19.52 -4.92
N GLY A 166 -6.56 -18.71 -4.73
CA GLY A 166 -5.29 -18.85 -5.45
C GLY A 166 -5.32 -18.34 -6.88
N VAL A 167 -6.25 -17.47 -7.25
CA VAL A 167 -6.23 -16.78 -8.55
C VAL A 167 -5.46 -15.47 -8.44
N LEU A 168 -4.52 -15.26 -9.36
CA LEU A 168 -3.78 -14.03 -9.56
C LEU A 168 -4.47 -13.16 -10.61
N PHE A 169 -4.69 -11.91 -10.26
CA PHE A 169 -5.17 -10.84 -11.15
C PHE A 169 -4.06 -9.83 -11.34
N VAL A 170 -3.62 -9.60 -12.57
CA VAL A 170 -2.61 -8.59 -12.90
C VAL A 170 -3.30 -7.40 -13.55
N PHE A 171 -3.07 -6.23 -12.96
CA PHE A 171 -3.59 -4.94 -13.41
C PHE A 171 -2.46 -4.05 -13.92
N GLU A 172 -2.55 -3.67 -15.19
CA GLU A 172 -1.77 -2.62 -15.80
C GLU A 172 -2.61 -1.34 -15.77
N TYR A 173 -2.45 -0.55 -14.70
CA TYR A 173 -3.23 0.66 -14.46
C TYR A 173 -4.75 0.37 -14.40
N GLU A 174 -5.56 1.05 -15.23
CA GLU A 174 -7.01 0.89 -15.34
C GLU A 174 -7.42 -0.37 -16.10
N ARG A 175 -6.47 -1.20 -16.56
CA ARG A 175 -6.75 -2.42 -17.33
C ARG A 175 -6.37 -3.69 -16.57
N GLN A 176 -7.30 -4.63 -16.49
CA GLN A 176 -6.99 -6.01 -16.12
C GLN A 176 -6.31 -6.72 -17.30
N SER A 177 -5.03 -7.06 -17.16
CA SER A 177 -4.23 -7.64 -18.25
C SER A 177 -4.17 -9.16 -18.19
N MET A 178 -4.15 -9.76 -17.00
CA MET A 178 -4.10 -11.21 -16.85
C MET A 178 -4.90 -11.71 -15.65
N VAL A 179 -5.49 -12.91 -15.81
CA VAL A 179 -6.06 -13.70 -14.72
C VAL A 179 -5.55 -15.14 -14.83
N LYS A 180 -4.90 -15.66 -13.78
CA LYS A 180 -4.34 -17.02 -13.76
C LYS A 180 -4.53 -17.70 -12.41
N SER A 181 -4.92 -18.96 -12.42
CA SER A 181 -4.99 -19.78 -11.21
C SER A 181 -3.63 -20.41 -10.92
N LEU A 182 -3.17 -20.28 -9.67
CA LEU A 182 -1.99 -20.97 -9.17
C LEU A 182 -2.29 -22.46 -8.97
N PRO A 183 -1.43 -23.36 -9.48
CA PRO A 183 -1.66 -24.80 -9.33
C PRO A 183 -1.57 -25.21 -7.87
N ASN A 184 -2.40 -26.19 -7.46
CA ASN A 184 -2.33 -26.83 -6.13
C ASN A 184 -2.45 -25.87 -4.94
N THR A 185 -3.19 -24.77 -5.08
CA THR A 185 -3.42 -23.83 -3.97
C THR A 185 -4.57 -24.32 -3.09
N TYR A 186 -4.28 -24.57 -1.82
CA TYR A 186 -5.30 -24.85 -0.79
C TYR A 186 -5.56 -23.60 0.07
N LEU A 187 -4.48 -23.00 0.58
CA LEU A 187 -4.49 -21.72 1.26
C LEU A 187 -3.53 -20.77 0.54
N PRO A 188 -3.90 -19.49 0.36
CA PRO A 188 -3.04 -18.52 -0.29
C PRO A 188 -1.81 -18.23 0.61
N GLY A 189 -0.64 -18.22 -0.01
CA GLY A 189 0.62 -17.90 0.64
C GLY A 189 1.01 -16.42 0.51
N PRO A 190 2.18 -16.02 1.04
CA PRO A 190 2.75 -14.73 0.71
C PRO A 190 3.03 -14.63 -0.80
N LEU A 191 2.92 -13.45 -1.37
CA LEU A 191 3.22 -13.18 -2.77
C LEU A 191 4.21 -12.02 -2.88
N CYS A 192 5.27 -12.18 -3.66
CA CYS A 192 6.15 -11.08 -4.03
C CYS A 192 6.61 -11.18 -5.49
N TYR A 193 7.07 -10.06 -6.03
CA TYR A 193 7.59 -9.98 -7.39
C TYR A 193 9.09 -9.71 -7.39
N LEU A 194 9.84 -10.48 -8.19
CA LEU A 194 11.27 -10.39 -8.36
C LEU A 194 11.61 -9.73 -9.71
N SER A 195 11.80 -8.42 -9.70
CA SER A 195 12.04 -7.62 -10.92
C SER A 195 13.25 -8.07 -11.74
N ARG A 196 14.30 -8.60 -11.09
CA ARG A 196 15.52 -9.05 -11.79
C ARG A 196 15.26 -10.20 -12.74
N SER A 197 14.40 -11.14 -12.36
CA SER A 197 14.09 -12.35 -13.12
C SER A 197 12.72 -12.31 -13.78
N ASP A 198 11.96 -11.25 -13.56
CA ASP A 198 10.58 -11.07 -14.01
C ASP A 198 9.72 -12.26 -13.63
N ALA A 199 9.60 -12.47 -12.32
CA ALA A 199 8.92 -13.64 -11.77
C ALA A 199 8.18 -13.32 -10.48
N PHE A 200 7.04 -13.97 -10.29
CA PHE A 200 6.29 -14.03 -9.05
C PHE A 200 6.80 -15.17 -8.18
N LEU A 201 7.01 -14.89 -6.90
CA LEU A 201 7.41 -15.86 -5.89
C LEU A 201 6.28 -16.01 -4.89
N THR A 202 5.97 -17.25 -4.54
CA THR A 202 5.00 -17.57 -3.47
C THR A 202 5.43 -18.82 -2.73
N VAL A 203 4.83 -19.06 -1.57
CA VAL A 203 5.03 -20.28 -0.79
C VAL A 203 3.69 -20.99 -0.66
N SER A 204 3.58 -22.19 -1.24
CA SER A 204 2.34 -22.96 -1.19
C SER A 204 2.13 -23.64 0.17
N SER A 205 0.90 -24.11 0.42
CA SER A 205 0.55 -24.82 1.67
C SER A 205 1.32 -26.14 1.87
N ASN A 206 2.00 -26.63 0.83
CA ASN A 206 2.86 -27.80 0.89
C ASN A 206 4.32 -27.46 1.28
N TYR A 207 4.56 -26.24 1.78
CA TYR A 207 5.90 -25.74 2.16
C TYR A 207 6.89 -25.66 0.99
N HIS A 208 6.39 -25.47 -0.24
CA HIS A 208 7.23 -25.28 -1.41
C HIS A 208 7.32 -23.81 -1.79
N LEU A 209 8.55 -23.32 -1.98
CA LEU A 209 8.81 -22.04 -2.63
C LEU A 209 8.66 -22.23 -4.14
N GLU A 210 7.70 -21.51 -4.72
CA GLU A 210 7.33 -21.61 -6.12
C GLU A 210 7.64 -20.30 -6.84
N CYS A 211 8.14 -20.41 -8.07
CA CYS A 211 8.57 -19.28 -8.89
C CYS A 211 7.90 -19.37 -10.26
N TYR A 212 7.09 -18.37 -10.59
CA TYR A 212 6.28 -18.29 -11.80
C TYR A 212 6.73 -17.12 -12.66
N LYS A 213 6.93 -17.37 -13.96
CA LYS A 213 7.16 -16.33 -14.97
C LYS A 213 5.89 -16.04 -15.73
#